data_AF-L0DIS4-F1
#
_entry.id   AF-L0DIS4-F1
#
_cell.length_a   1.000
_cell.length_b   1.000
_cell.length_c   1.000
_cell.angle_alpha   90.00
_cell.angle_beta   90.00
_cell.angle_gamma   90.00
#
_symmetry.space_group_name_H-M   'P 1'
#
loop_
_entity.id
_entity.type
_entity.pdbx_description
1 polymer ?
#
loop_
_entity_poly.entity_id
_entity_poly.type
_entity_poly.pdbx_seq_one_letter_code
_entity_poly.pdbx_strand_id
1 'polypeptide(L)'
;MKPDKQELKNWNEDLGKLIHIRVLNYLRREHPLAYAGARILAERIHPYILNRWTVGYVNRRVKTGRSPAYWQHSLFKGLDAAGKPEFRICLVGSPTTLLQEVWALWRISQEEVFQPGPCVFSYLWPKPNGHQIFRHFMEGYHARERAIAKAAEQLRNPYVIVLDLKGFYPNLDTELAYQRFESRVNQSAITDYEKDAVLQSAQGICRKRKKGGLPIGPPMSHVIASIYMEDVDDAMDKKFPGRYFRYVDDVALVVEREDVEHAKQFFEKTAERDKLKVNHGKTDAHEAHAWTTHVKETELKRTDYTLGELVKQLTQYLAHNPEEFEQVEEMFKHEKFAIPFTKVKANASYRPFRRLAKRIARLFGIATVSGQLNPEELLRHAQYLRQKYKNKAKELAEDGLPLGGMKRRWAVQTWRFTFNRLLYLLPRESLNQYAMLLPKIDELASTRALYDAMISGDVTELSQFPGPAVAAFAQLWSETQLDLPQIDWAAMPLWKHRDAVIMLSLYGLCKPSMDWIEQFKYRKNDYTRTALKLAAGISPQERSHDDMSFIDELESLFLAPALDIGELLRTRFDKDEDIFLPALSLGENSDDGSLFEIEGEY
;
A
#
# COMPACT_ATOMS: atom_id res chain seq x y z
N MET A 1 -38.74 0.00 -18.46
CA MET A 1 -37.91 -0.50 -19.57
C MET A 1 -36.95 -1.54 -19.02
N LYS A 2 -37.02 -2.78 -19.52
CA LYS A 2 -35.94 -3.77 -19.32
C LYS A 2 -34.73 -3.26 -20.13
N PRO A 3 -33.52 -3.24 -19.57
CA PRO A 3 -32.34 -2.88 -20.35
C PRO A 3 -32.20 -3.88 -21.52
N ASP A 4 -31.81 -3.34 -22.67
CA ASP A 4 -31.65 -4.10 -23.91
C ASP A 4 -30.62 -5.22 -23.70
N LYS A 5 -30.94 -6.42 -24.17
CA LYS A 5 -30.05 -7.59 -24.09
C LYS A 5 -28.77 -7.39 -24.92
N GLN A 6 -28.76 -6.42 -25.83
CA GLN A 6 -27.60 -6.09 -26.64
C GLN A 6 -26.55 -5.24 -25.89
N GLU A 7 -26.93 -4.40 -24.92
CA GLU A 7 -25.99 -3.59 -24.10
C GLU A 7 -25.22 -4.43 -23.06
N LEU A 8 -25.68 -5.65 -22.78
CA LEU A 8 -25.06 -6.59 -21.85
C LEU A 8 -23.98 -7.48 -22.48
N LYS A 9 -23.69 -7.32 -23.79
CA LYS A 9 -22.86 -8.27 -24.56
C LYS A 9 -21.38 -7.92 -24.73
N ASN A 10 -20.92 -6.77 -24.24
CA ASN A 10 -19.50 -6.36 -24.27
C ASN A 10 -18.79 -6.51 -22.91
N TRP A 11 -19.21 -7.48 -22.09
CA TRP A 11 -18.77 -7.57 -20.71
C TRP A 11 -17.80 -8.74 -20.60
N ASN A 12 -16.55 -8.43 -20.24
CA ASN A 12 -15.54 -9.44 -19.97
C ASN A 12 -16.10 -10.41 -18.91
N GLU A 13 -16.12 -11.71 -19.18
CA GLU A 13 -16.80 -12.71 -18.34
C GLU A 13 -16.28 -12.70 -16.89
N ASP A 14 -15.10 -12.12 -16.66
CA ASP A 14 -14.40 -12.00 -15.39
C ASP A 14 -14.37 -10.59 -14.75
N LEU A 15 -15.09 -9.59 -15.28
CA LEU A 15 -15.00 -8.21 -14.76
C LEU A 15 -15.28 -8.11 -13.25
N GLY A 16 -16.40 -8.66 -12.76
CA GLY A 16 -16.71 -8.58 -11.34
C GLY A 16 -15.65 -9.25 -10.45
N LYS A 17 -15.06 -10.36 -10.92
CA LYS A 17 -13.94 -11.01 -10.23
C LYS A 17 -12.72 -10.08 -10.16
N LEU A 18 -12.36 -9.44 -11.26
CA LEU A 18 -11.27 -8.46 -11.30
C LEU A 18 -11.50 -7.30 -10.32
N ILE A 19 -12.72 -6.75 -10.27
CA ILE A 19 -13.06 -5.67 -9.33
C ILE A 19 -12.88 -6.13 -7.88
N HIS A 20 -13.37 -7.32 -7.53
CA HIS A 20 -13.16 -7.88 -6.19
C HIS A 20 -11.67 -8.05 -5.86
N ILE A 21 -10.87 -8.60 -6.77
CA ILE A 21 -9.42 -8.78 -6.56
C ILE A 21 -8.73 -7.43 -6.34
N ARG A 22 -9.06 -6.41 -7.14
CA ARG A 22 -8.50 -5.05 -6.98
C ARG A 22 -8.86 -4.43 -5.63
N VAL A 23 -10.11 -4.61 -5.17
CA VAL A 23 -10.55 -4.17 -3.84
C VAL A 23 -9.77 -4.90 -2.74
N LEU A 24 -9.58 -6.20 -2.86
CA LEU A 24 -8.81 -7.01 -1.90
C LEU A 24 -7.35 -6.58 -1.84
N ASN A 25 -6.69 -6.41 -2.99
CA ASN A 25 -5.30 -5.96 -3.09
C ASN A 25 -5.08 -4.59 -2.44
N TYR A 26 -6.02 -3.66 -2.66
CA TYR A 26 -6.01 -2.36 -2.00
C TYR A 26 -6.22 -2.47 -0.48
N LEU A 27 -7.31 -3.12 -0.05
CA LEU A 27 -7.67 -3.20 1.37
C LEU A 27 -6.67 -3.96 2.23
N ARG A 28 -6.01 -4.98 1.67
CA ARG A 28 -5.02 -5.78 2.40
C ARG A 28 -3.89 -4.89 2.93
N ARG A 29 -3.51 -3.87 2.15
CA ARG A 29 -2.45 -2.91 2.49
C ARG A 29 -2.97 -1.79 3.39
N GLU A 30 -4.18 -1.29 3.10
CA GLU A 30 -4.69 -0.07 3.73
C GLU A 30 -5.43 -0.32 5.05
N HIS A 31 -6.29 -1.36 5.12
CA HIS A 31 -7.16 -1.56 6.28
C HIS A 31 -7.59 -3.04 6.48
N PRO A 32 -6.86 -3.81 7.31
CA PRO A 32 -7.07 -5.25 7.50
C PRO A 32 -8.47 -5.69 7.95
N LEU A 33 -9.18 -4.89 8.76
CA LEU A 33 -10.55 -5.22 9.16
C LEU A 33 -11.54 -5.09 7.98
N ALA A 34 -11.34 -4.09 7.13
CA ALA A 34 -12.17 -3.91 5.94
C ALA A 34 -11.84 -4.98 4.89
N TYR A 35 -10.57 -5.34 4.77
CA TYR A 35 -10.12 -6.48 3.99
C TYR A 35 -10.84 -7.77 4.39
N ALA A 36 -10.92 -8.09 5.68
CA ALA A 36 -11.65 -9.26 6.17
C ALA A 36 -13.13 -9.21 5.75
N GLY A 37 -13.81 -8.07 5.90
CA GLY A 37 -15.17 -7.88 5.39
C GLY A 37 -15.30 -8.11 3.88
N ALA A 38 -14.40 -7.54 3.09
CA ALA A 38 -14.39 -7.73 1.63
C ALA A 38 -14.10 -9.18 1.22
N ARG A 39 -13.25 -9.90 1.96
CA ARG A 39 -13.01 -11.34 1.76
C ARG A 39 -14.27 -12.15 2.04
N ILE A 40 -14.94 -11.91 3.15
CA ILE A 40 -16.21 -12.56 3.50
C ILE A 40 -17.26 -12.32 2.41
N LEU A 41 -17.38 -11.07 1.93
CA LEU A 41 -18.30 -10.74 0.84
C LEU A 41 -17.97 -11.53 -0.43
N ALA A 42 -16.70 -11.55 -0.85
CA ALA A 42 -16.27 -12.23 -2.06
C ALA A 42 -16.49 -13.75 -1.99
N GLU A 43 -16.19 -14.39 -0.85
CA GLU A 43 -16.33 -15.84 -0.67
C GLU A 43 -17.78 -16.32 -0.58
N ARG A 44 -18.68 -15.47 -0.09
CA ARG A 44 -20.11 -15.80 0.00
C ARG A 44 -20.85 -15.67 -1.33
N ILE A 45 -20.27 -14.98 -2.30
CA ILE A 45 -20.86 -14.88 -3.63
C ILE A 45 -20.38 -16.06 -4.47
N HIS A 46 -21.34 -16.86 -4.97
CA HIS A 46 -21.00 -18.01 -5.81
C HIS A 46 -20.24 -17.56 -7.08
N PRO A 47 -19.10 -18.20 -7.45
CA PRO A 47 -18.28 -17.78 -8.59
C PRO A 47 -19.05 -17.55 -9.91
N TYR A 48 -19.98 -18.45 -10.27
CA TYR A 48 -20.82 -18.31 -11.47
C TYR A 48 -21.70 -17.06 -11.52
N ILE A 49 -22.01 -16.42 -10.39
CA ILE A 49 -22.82 -15.20 -10.37
C ILE A 49 -22.02 -13.97 -9.94
N LEU A 50 -20.73 -14.11 -9.57
CA LEU A 50 -19.91 -13.03 -9.04
C LEU A 50 -19.88 -11.81 -9.97
N ASN A 51 -19.70 -12.06 -11.28
CA ASN A 51 -19.72 -11.00 -12.28
C ASN A 51 -21.07 -10.27 -12.32
N ARG A 52 -22.16 -11.02 -12.51
CA ARG A 52 -23.52 -10.47 -12.56
C ARG A 52 -23.91 -9.74 -11.27
N TRP A 53 -23.53 -10.28 -10.12
CA TRP A 53 -23.81 -9.68 -8.82
C TRP A 53 -23.08 -8.35 -8.66
N THR A 54 -21.77 -8.32 -8.95
CA THR A 54 -20.94 -7.12 -8.78
C THR A 54 -21.46 -5.98 -9.63
N VAL A 55 -21.69 -6.22 -10.91
CA VAL A 55 -22.18 -5.16 -11.78
C VAL A 55 -23.64 -4.80 -11.47
N GLY A 56 -24.48 -5.80 -11.14
CA GLY A 56 -25.83 -5.53 -10.67
C GLY A 56 -25.87 -4.67 -9.41
N TYR A 57 -24.92 -4.87 -8.49
CA TYR A 57 -24.75 -4.08 -7.27
C TYR A 57 -24.35 -2.64 -7.59
N VAL A 58 -23.26 -2.43 -8.35
CA VAL A 58 -22.83 -1.10 -8.79
C VAL A 58 -24.01 -0.39 -9.44
N ASN A 59 -24.72 -1.11 -10.30
CA ASN A 59 -25.81 -0.53 -11.05
C ASN A 59 -26.99 -0.08 -10.18
N ARG A 60 -27.35 -0.91 -9.21
CA ARG A 60 -28.40 -0.60 -8.24
C ARG A 60 -28.00 0.58 -7.37
N ARG A 61 -26.73 0.67 -6.98
CA ARG A 61 -26.26 1.72 -6.08
C ARG A 61 -26.40 3.11 -6.68
N VAL A 62 -26.05 3.26 -7.96
CA VAL A 62 -26.25 4.49 -8.73
C VAL A 62 -27.70 4.96 -8.65
N LYS A 63 -28.64 4.05 -8.92
CA LYS A 63 -30.08 4.34 -8.88
C LYS A 63 -30.60 4.71 -7.49
N THR A 64 -30.04 4.11 -6.44
CA THR A 64 -30.49 4.37 -5.06
C THR A 64 -29.93 5.64 -4.45
N GLY A 65 -28.92 6.28 -5.06
CA GLY A 65 -28.34 7.51 -4.54
C GLY A 65 -27.66 7.38 -3.16
N ARG A 66 -27.43 6.17 -2.65
CA ARG A 66 -26.88 5.97 -1.30
C ARG A 66 -25.48 6.58 -1.20
N SER A 67 -25.27 7.36 -0.14
CA SER A 67 -23.97 7.98 0.13
C SER A 67 -22.91 6.92 0.40
N PRO A 68 -21.69 7.06 -0.17
CA PRO A 68 -20.56 6.19 0.16
C PRO A 68 -20.25 6.17 1.66
N ALA A 69 -19.91 4.98 2.20
CA ALA A 69 -19.55 4.79 3.60
C ALA A 69 -18.03 4.69 3.73
N TYR A 70 -17.46 5.51 4.61
CA TYR A 70 -16.02 5.55 4.87
C TYR A 70 -15.73 5.47 6.36
N TRP A 71 -14.57 4.91 6.69
CA TRP A 71 -14.00 4.89 8.03
C TRP A 71 -12.76 5.76 8.11
N GLN A 72 -12.60 6.46 9.23
CA GLN A 72 -11.42 7.25 9.51
C GLN A 72 -10.39 6.44 10.31
N HIS A 73 -9.16 6.34 9.82
CA HIS A 73 -8.04 5.70 10.52
C HIS A 73 -6.78 6.59 10.49
N SER A 74 -5.84 6.31 11.38
CA SER A 74 -4.59 7.06 11.51
C SER A 74 -3.41 6.28 10.97
N LEU A 75 -2.54 6.98 10.25
CA LEU A 75 -1.22 6.49 9.87
C LEU A 75 -0.15 7.37 10.51
N PHE A 76 0.92 6.74 11.03
CA PHE A 76 2.08 7.47 11.53
C PHE A 76 2.71 8.33 10.42
N LYS A 77 2.94 9.62 10.71
CA LYS A 77 3.52 10.59 9.77
C LYS A 77 5.00 10.88 10.07
N GLY A 78 5.36 10.92 11.34
CA GLY A 78 6.64 11.42 11.83
C GLY A 78 6.50 11.86 13.29
N LEU A 79 7.54 12.46 13.84
CA LEU A 79 7.53 13.06 15.17
C LEU A 79 7.34 14.58 15.08
N ASP A 80 6.67 15.17 16.07
CA ASP A 80 6.61 16.63 16.25
C ASP A 80 7.88 17.17 16.93
N ALA A 81 7.97 18.49 17.08
CA ALA A 81 9.12 19.14 17.73
C ALA A 81 9.35 18.73 19.19
N ALA A 82 8.37 18.10 19.84
CA ALA A 82 8.46 17.57 21.20
C ALA A 82 8.75 16.05 21.21
N GLY A 83 9.02 15.44 20.05
CA GLY A 83 9.28 14.02 19.91
C GLY A 83 8.02 13.14 19.97
N LYS A 84 6.82 13.72 19.90
CA LYS A 84 5.56 12.96 19.96
C LYS A 84 5.10 12.53 18.57
N PRO A 85 4.48 11.34 18.42
CA PRO A 85 3.94 10.91 17.14
C PRO A 85 2.88 11.85 16.56
N GLU A 86 3.12 12.32 15.33
CA GLU A 86 2.13 12.96 14.47
C GLU A 86 1.46 11.93 13.55
N PHE A 87 0.17 12.15 13.25
CA PHE A 87 -0.63 11.23 12.44
C PHE A 87 -1.22 11.92 11.20
N ARG A 88 -1.29 11.17 10.10
CA ARG A 88 -2.14 11.47 8.95
C ARG A 88 -3.48 10.78 9.15
N ILE A 89 -4.55 11.56 8.96
CA ILE A 89 -5.91 11.05 8.99
C ILE A 89 -6.29 10.59 7.59
N CYS A 90 -6.55 9.30 7.44
CA CYS A 90 -6.92 8.66 6.18
C CYS A 90 -8.37 8.17 6.24
N LEU A 91 -9.00 8.06 5.07
CA LEU A 91 -10.30 7.43 4.89
C LEU A 91 -10.16 6.14 4.07
N VAL A 92 -10.91 5.12 4.49
CA VAL A 92 -11.05 3.88 3.74
C VAL A 92 -12.53 3.59 3.50
N GLY A 93 -12.89 3.22 2.27
CA GLY A 93 -14.27 2.87 1.93
C GLY A 93 -14.67 1.53 2.54
N SER A 94 -15.95 1.37 2.86
CA SER A 94 -16.51 0.06 3.19
C SER A 94 -16.34 -0.94 2.02
N PRO A 95 -16.43 -2.26 2.24
CA PRO A 95 -16.24 -3.25 1.17
C PRO A 95 -17.02 -2.95 -0.11
N THR A 96 -18.30 -2.64 0.01
CA THR A 96 -19.15 -2.33 -1.14
C THR A 96 -18.98 -0.89 -1.64
N THR A 97 -18.54 0.05 -0.80
CA THR A 97 -18.03 1.38 -1.24
C THR A 97 -16.90 1.23 -2.24
N LEU A 98 -15.91 0.41 -1.91
CA LEU A 98 -14.76 0.18 -2.77
C LEU A 98 -15.11 -0.59 -4.04
N LEU A 99 -16.10 -1.49 -4.04
CA LEU A 99 -16.54 -2.13 -5.29
C LEU A 99 -17.01 -1.11 -6.35
N GLN A 100 -17.78 -0.08 -5.94
CA GLN A 100 -18.21 0.99 -6.86
C GLN A 100 -17.04 1.87 -7.27
N GLU A 101 -16.22 2.29 -6.31
CA GLU A 101 -15.08 3.18 -6.58
C GLU A 101 -14.06 2.53 -7.53
N VAL A 102 -13.72 1.26 -7.28
CA VAL A 102 -12.78 0.49 -8.11
C VAL A 102 -13.37 0.17 -9.48
N TRP A 103 -14.67 -0.09 -9.58
CA TRP A 103 -15.34 -0.22 -10.88
C TRP A 103 -15.28 1.09 -11.67
N ALA A 104 -15.55 2.24 -11.03
CA ALA A 104 -15.50 3.54 -11.67
C ALA A 104 -14.08 3.85 -12.18
N LEU A 105 -13.07 3.57 -11.36
CA LEU A 105 -11.65 3.70 -11.71
C LEU A 105 -11.25 2.78 -12.88
N TRP A 106 -11.66 1.51 -12.83
CA TRP A 106 -11.43 0.58 -13.94
C TRP A 106 -12.06 1.09 -15.23
N ARG A 107 -13.26 1.68 -15.16
CA ARG A 107 -13.97 2.15 -16.35
C ARG A 107 -13.27 3.36 -16.96
N ILE A 108 -12.98 4.39 -16.18
CA ILE A 108 -12.30 5.58 -16.70
C ILE A 108 -10.88 5.28 -17.17
N SER A 109 -10.20 4.27 -16.61
CA SER A 109 -8.85 3.91 -17.06
C SER A 109 -8.78 3.37 -18.48
N GLN A 110 -9.91 2.98 -19.09
CA GLN A 110 -9.97 2.55 -20.49
C GLN A 110 -10.12 3.72 -21.48
N GLU A 111 -10.35 4.93 -20.97
CA GLU A 111 -10.58 6.11 -21.80
C GLU A 111 -9.26 6.86 -22.03
N GLU A 112 -9.03 7.29 -23.27
CA GLU A 112 -7.80 8.01 -23.65
C GLU A 112 -7.65 9.32 -22.87
N VAL A 113 -8.75 10.04 -22.67
CA VAL A 113 -8.77 11.33 -21.95
C VAL A 113 -8.31 11.21 -20.48
N PHE A 114 -8.32 10.01 -19.91
CA PHE A 114 -7.85 9.74 -18.55
C PHE A 114 -6.42 9.21 -18.49
N GLN A 115 -5.71 9.07 -19.61
CA GLN A 115 -4.31 8.67 -19.57
C GLN A 115 -3.45 9.80 -18.95
N PRO A 116 -2.53 9.47 -18.01
CA PRO A 116 -1.69 10.47 -17.39
C PRO A 116 -0.75 11.12 -18.42
N GLY A 117 -0.50 12.42 -18.25
CA GLY A 117 0.46 13.15 -19.07
C GLY A 117 1.90 12.64 -18.91
N PRO A 118 2.80 12.93 -19.87
CA PRO A 118 4.16 12.35 -19.93
C PRO A 118 5.06 12.78 -18.75
N CYS A 119 4.73 13.87 -18.06
CA CYS A 119 5.45 14.36 -16.88
C CYS A 119 4.93 13.77 -15.56
N VAL A 120 3.89 12.93 -15.58
CA VAL A 120 3.23 12.37 -14.39
C VAL A 120 3.67 10.92 -14.18
N PHE A 121 4.27 10.65 -13.01
CA PHE A 121 4.88 9.36 -12.69
C PHE A 121 4.20 8.62 -11.54
N SER A 122 3.14 9.16 -10.97
CA SER A 122 2.41 8.58 -9.84
C SER A 122 1.03 8.06 -10.25
N TYR A 123 0.51 7.06 -9.53
CA TYR A 123 -0.84 6.51 -9.74
C TYR A 123 -1.12 6.12 -11.20
N LEU A 124 -0.11 5.55 -11.86
CA LEU A 124 -0.22 5.07 -13.24
C LEU A 124 -1.25 3.93 -13.32
N TRP A 125 -2.05 3.93 -14.38
CA TRP A 125 -3.02 2.86 -14.62
C TRP A 125 -2.35 1.50 -14.73
N PRO A 126 -3.00 0.44 -14.21
CA PRO A 126 -2.41 -0.90 -14.16
C PRO A 126 -2.05 -1.38 -15.57
N LYS A 127 -1.02 -2.21 -15.67
CA LYS A 127 -0.67 -2.90 -16.93
C LYS A 127 -1.88 -3.70 -17.45
N PRO A 128 -1.94 -4.04 -18.76
CA PRO A 128 -2.91 -5.01 -19.26
C PRO A 128 -2.88 -6.29 -18.39
N ASN A 129 -4.05 -6.78 -17.98
CA ASN A 129 -4.21 -7.89 -17.02
C ASN A 129 -3.72 -7.61 -15.58
N GLY A 130 -3.46 -6.35 -15.23
CA GLY A 130 -3.08 -5.96 -13.87
C GLY A 130 -4.24 -6.06 -12.87
N HIS A 131 -3.95 -6.65 -11.72
CA HIS A 131 -4.91 -6.94 -10.64
C HIS A 131 -4.92 -5.89 -9.52
N GLN A 132 -4.16 -4.80 -9.71
CA GLN A 132 -4.10 -3.66 -8.80
C GLN A 132 -4.94 -2.50 -9.37
N ILE A 133 -5.28 -1.53 -8.52
CA ILE A 133 -5.99 -0.31 -8.96
C ILE A 133 -5.06 0.60 -9.77
N PHE A 134 -3.79 0.67 -9.36
CA PHE A 134 -2.70 1.40 -10.00
C PHE A 134 -1.47 0.48 -10.06
N ARG A 135 -0.51 0.75 -10.94
CA ARG A 135 0.79 0.04 -10.93
C ARG A 135 1.51 0.20 -9.59
N HIS A 136 2.46 -0.70 -9.32
CA HIS A 136 3.28 -0.57 -8.14
C HIS A 136 3.98 0.79 -8.13
N PHE A 137 3.86 1.50 -7.02
CA PHE A 137 4.23 2.91 -6.91
C PHE A 137 5.74 3.15 -7.20
N MET A 138 6.59 2.17 -6.92
CA MET A 138 8.02 2.24 -7.21
C MET A 138 8.38 2.19 -8.70
N GLU A 139 7.55 1.55 -9.54
CA GLU A 139 7.79 1.56 -10.99
C GLU A 139 7.83 3.00 -11.52
N GLY A 140 6.83 3.78 -11.14
CA GLY A 140 6.70 5.19 -11.49
C GLY A 140 7.79 6.04 -10.85
N TYR A 141 8.10 5.80 -9.57
CA TYR A 141 9.17 6.52 -8.86
C TYR A 141 10.51 6.33 -9.58
N HIS A 142 10.92 5.10 -9.86
CA HIS A 142 12.16 4.82 -10.57
C HIS A 142 12.16 5.36 -12.00
N ALA A 143 11.03 5.34 -12.70
CA ALA A 143 10.91 5.96 -14.01
C ALA A 143 11.13 7.48 -13.95
N ARG A 144 10.61 8.16 -12.92
CA ARG A 144 10.86 9.57 -12.66
C ARG A 144 12.34 9.84 -12.40
N GLU A 145 12.96 9.09 -11.50
CA GLU A 145 14.37 9.27 -11.14
C GLU A 145 15.28 9.13 -12.37
N ARG A 146 15.02 8.14 -13.23
CA ARG A 146 15.73 7.98 -14.52
C ARG A 146 15.49 9.15 -15.47
N ALA A 147 14.25 9.62 -15.58
CA ALA A 147 13.90 10.74 -16.45
C ALA A 147 14.58 12.05 -16.00
N ILE A 148 14.65 12.31 -14.69
CA ILE A 148 15.39 13.43 -14.09
C ILE A 148 16.88 13.33 -14.43
N ALA A 149 17.49 12.16 -14.23
CA ALA A 149 18.90 11.95 -14.54
C ALA A 149 19.20 12.19 -16.02
N LYS A 150 18.35 11.66 -16.93
CA LYS A 150 18.47 11.85 -18.37
C LYS A 150 18.33 13.32 -18.80
N ALA A 151 17.40 14.06 -18.18
CA ALA A 151 17.24 15.49 -18.47
C ALA A 151 18.44 16.31 -17.97
N ALA A 152 19.05 15.92 -16.85
CA ALA A 152 20.24 16.59 -16.33
C ALA A 152 21.44 16.45 -17.28
N GLU A 153 21.58 15.31 -17.97
CA GLU A 153 22.67 15.09 -18.94
C GLU A 153 22.59 16.01 -20.17
N GLN A 154 21.47 16.68 -20.41
CA GLN A 154 21.26 17.56 -21.56
C GLN A 154 21.71 19.02 -21.29
N LEU A 155 22.05 19.35 -20.05
CA LEU A 155 22.41 20.70 -19.61
C LEU A 155 23.89 20.79 -19.24
N ARG A 156 24.45 22.01 -19.25
CA ARG A 156 25.88 22.23 -18.97
C ARG A 156 26.17 22.23 -17.48
N ASN A 157 25.32 22.91 -16.69
CA ASN A 157 25.43 23.02 -15.25
C ASN A 157 24.08 22.71 -14.59
N PRO A 158 23.63 21.43 -14.67
CA PRO A 158 22.29 21.04 -14.26
C PRO A 158 22.08 21.12 -12.75
N TYR A 159 20.99 21.75 -12.35
CA TYR A 159 20.43 21.73 -11.01
C TYR A 159 19.07 21.05 -11.02
N VAL A 160 18.81 20.23 -10.00
CA VAL A 160 17.48 19.68 -9.72
C VAL A 160 16.86 20.48 -8.59
N ILE A 161 15.71 21.07 -8.88
CA ILE A 161 14.86 21.75 -7.89
C ILE A 161 13.81 20.75 -7.44
N VAL A 162 13.72 20.52 -6.13
CA VAL A 162 12.67 19.72 -5.51
C VAL A 162 11.66 20.67 -4.86
N LEU A 163 10.41 20.60 -5.31
CA LEU A 163 9.32 21.49 -4.92
C LEU A 163 8.25 20.63 -4.20
N ASP A 164 7.77 21.12 -3.04
CA ASP A 164 6.77 20.45 -2.19
C ASP A 164 5.53 21.35 -2.08
N LEU A 165 4.34 20.77 -2.27
CA LEU A 165 3.08 21.47 -2.03
C LEU A 165 2.64 21.27 -0.57
N LYS A 166 2.28 22.37 0.09
CA LYS A 166 1.87 22.34 1.50
C LYS A 166 0.53 21.63 1.64
N GLY A 167 0.54 20.44 2.23
CA GLY A 167 -0.67 19.72 2.62
C GLY A 167 -1.60 19.49 1.44
N PHE A 168 -1.08 18.88 0.37
CA PHE A 168 -1.71 18.75 -0.95
C PHE A 168 -3.20 18.38 -0.89
N TYR A 169 -3.55 17.11 -0.61
CA TYR A 169 -4.96 16.68 -0.58
C TYR A 169 -5.82 17.55 0.35
N PRO A 170 -5.41 17.83 1.60
CA PRO A 170 -6.24 18.65 2.49
C PRO A 170 -6.50 20.09 2.05
N ASN A 171 -5.70 20.64 1.14
CA ASN A 171 -5.76 22.04 0.74
C ASN A 171 -6.26 22.26 -0.69
N LEU A 172 -6.57 21.19 -1.45
CA LEU A 172 -7.18 21.33 -2.77
C LEU A 172 -8.54 22.04 -2.69
N ASP A 173 -8.82 22.89 -3.68
CA ASP A 173 -10.16 23.44 -3.86
C ASP A 173 -11.08 22.33 -4.36
N THR A 174 -11.93 21.81 -3.47
CA THR A 174 -12.80 20.66 -3.72
C THR A 174 -13.78 20.89 -4.87
N GLU A 175 -14.29 22.12 -4.99
CA GLU A 175 -15.27 22.46 -6.02
C GLU A 175 -14.58 22.50 -7.39
N LEU A 176 -13.44 23.17 -7.48
CA LEU A 176 -12.63 23.19 -8.70
C LEU A 176 -12.16 21.78 -9.10
N ALA A 177 -11.76 20.97 -8.11
CA ALA A 177 -11.36 19.58 -8.33
C ALA A 177 -12.50 18.73 -8.90
N TYR A 178 -13.70 18.85 -8.34
CA TYR A 178 -14.87 18.17 -8.85
C TYR A 178 -15.25 18.65 -10.26
N GLN A 179 -15.23 19.97 -10.51
CA GLN A 179 -15.54 20.55 -11.81
C GLN A 179 -14.58 20.10 -12.92
N ARG A 180 -13.27 20.10 -12.66
CA ARG A 180 -12.26 19.60 -13.62
C ARG A 180 -12.47 18.12 -13.92
N PHE A 181 -12.70 17.32 -12.87
CA PHE A 181 -12.99 15.89 -13.01
C PHE A 181 -14.28 15.63 -13.81
N GLU A 182 -15.36 16.35 -13.50
CA GLU A 182 -16.65 16.24 -14.19
C GLU A 182 -16.54 16.64 -15.67
N SER A 183 -15.83 17.72 -15.97
CA SER A 183 -15.53 18.12 -17.36
C SER A 183 -14.82 17.01 -18.12
N ARG A 184 -13.82 16.37 -17.49
CA ARG A 184 -13.08 15.25 -18.07
C ARG A 184 -13.97 14.01 -18.30
N VAL A 185 -14.84 13.67 -17.35
CA VAL A 185 -15.83 12.59 -17.52
C VAL A 185 -16.76 12.89 -18.71
N ASN A 186 -17.21 14.13 -18.85
CA ASN A 186 -18.08 14.55 -19.95
C ASN A 186 -17.42 14.48 -21.33
N GLN A 187 -16.08 14.60 -21.40
CA GLN A 187 -15.29 14.44 -22.61
C GLN A 187 -15.04 12.97 -23.00
N SER A 188 -15.27 12.02 -22.07
CA SER A 188 -15.07 10.59 -22.34
C SER A 188 -16.18 9.98 -23.20
N ALA A 189 -15.88 8.83 -23.81
CA ALA A 189 -16.80 8.10 -24.68
C ALA A 189 -17.68 7.10 -23.91
N ILE A 190 -17.65 7.12 -22.58
CA ILE A 190 -18.47 6.24 -21.73
C ILE A 190 -19.95 6.63 -21.80
N THR A 191 -20.84 5.68 -21.54
CA THR A 191 -22.30 5.90 -21.55
C THR A 191 -22.71 6.87 -20.43
N ASP A 192 -23.82 7.59 -20.60
CA ASP A 192 -24.34 8.52 -19.57
C ASP A 192 -24.56 7.83 -18.23
N TYR A 193 -24.97 6.57 -18.28
CA TYR A 193 -25.11 5.74 -17.10
C TYR A 193 -23.78 5.49 -16.36
N GLU A 194 -22.70 5.21 -17.10
CA GLU A 194 -21.37 5.06 -16.52
C GLU A 194 -20.85 6.41 -16.00
N LYS A 195 -21.15 7.52 -16.68
CA LYS A 195 -20.84 8.88 -16.20
C LYS A 195 -21.48 9.12 -14.84
N ASP A 196 -22.79 8.85 -14.69
CA ASP A 196 -23.49 9.00 -13.41
C ASP A 196 -22.81 8.20 -12.28
N ALA A 197 -22.40 6.96 -12.58
CA ALA A 197 -21.76 6.10 -11.61
C ALA A 197 -20.37 6.61 -11.17
N VAL A 198 -19.59 7.11 -12.12
CA VAL A 198 -18.27 7.71 -11.90
C VAL A 198 -18.40 9.03 -11.12
N LEU A 199 -19.30 9.91 -11.55
CA LEU A 199 -19.55 11.21 -10.93
C LEU A 199 -20.11 11.07 -9.51
N GLN A 200 -21.02 10.13 -9.27
CA GLN A 200 -21.52 9.86 -7.92
C GLN A 200 -20.38 9.42 -6.97
N SER A 201 -19.44 8.62 -7.47
CA SER A 201 -18.27 8.18 -6.69
C SER A 201 -17.38 9.37 -6.33
N ALA A 202 -17.04 10.21 -7.32
CA ALA A 202 -16.23 11.41 -7.12
C ALA A 202 -16.92 12.43 -6.18
N GLN A 203 -18.21 12.71 -6.42
CA GLN A 203 -19.00 13.62 -5.59
C GLN A 203 -19.08 13.13 -4.14
N GLY A 204 -19.25 11.81 -3.95
CA GLY A 204 -19.29 11.18 -2.64
C GLY A 204 -18.00 11.34 -1.84
N ILE A 205 -16.85 11.48 -2.51
CA ILE A 205 -15.52 11.73 -1.91
C ILE A 205 -15.33 13.22 -1.62
N CYS A 206 -15.60 14.08 -2.61
CA CYS A 206 -15.48 15.53 -2.49
C CYS A 206 -16.30 16.08 -1.32
N ARG A 207 -17.49 15.51 -1.05
CA ARG A 207 -18.35 15.93 0.06
C ARG A 207 -17.90 15.47 1.46
N LYS A 208 -16.83 14.66 1.59
CA LYS A 208 -16.44 14.09 2.90
C LYS A 208 -15.73 15.06 3.82
N ARG A 209 -15.03 16.06 3.30
CA ARG A 209 -14.31 17.03 4.13
C ARG A 209 -15.11 18.32 4.26
N LYS A 210 -15.60 18.58 5.48
CA LYS A 210 -16.34 19.82 5.81
C LYS A 210 -15.50 21.11 5.64
N LYS A 211 -14.16 21.00 5.66
CA LYS A 211 -13.23 22.15 5.61
C LYS A 211 -12.56 22.30 4.23
N GLY A 212 -13.17 21.78 3.16
CA GLY A 212 -12.53 21.71 1.83
C GLY A 212 -11.46 20.62 1.76
N GLY A 213 -10.76 20.50 0.62
CA GLY A 213 -9.78 19.45 0.31
C GLY A 213 -10.38 18.09 -0.03
N LEU A 214 -9.54 17.23 -0.59
CA LEU A 214 -9.84 15.81 -0.81
C LEU A 214 -9.40 14.99 0.42
N PRO A 215 -10.10 13.89 0.74
CA PRO A 215 -9.62 12.95 1.75
C PRO A 215 -8.36 12.21 1.27
N ILE A 216 -7.49 11.89 2.21
CA ILE A 216 -6.33 11.02 1.98
C ILE A 216 -6.80 9.57 2.11
N GLY A 217 -6.39 8.68 1.22
CA GLY A 217 -6.70 7.25 1.29
C GLY A 217 -7.52 6.74 0.10
N PRO A 218 -8.75 7.26 -0.16
CA PRO A 218 -9.60 6.71 -1.21
C PRO A 218 -8.93 6.81 -2.58
N PRO A 219 -8.87 5.70 -3.36
CA PRO A 219 -8.09 5.65 -4.60
C PRO A 219 -8.55 6.67 -5.65
N MET A 220 -9.83 7.00 -5.72
CA MET A 220 -10.37 8.03 -6.62
C MET A 220 -9.89 9.43 -6.26
N SER A 221 -9.56 9.70 -4.99
CA SER A 221 -8.97 10.99 -4.58
C SER A 221 -7.65 11.26 -5.31
N HIS A 222 -6.88 10.20 -5.62
CA HIS A 222 -5.61 10.32 -6.34
C HIS A 222 -5.79 10.74 -7.79
N VAL A 223 -6.82 10.20 -8.48
CA VAL A 223 -7.12 10.54 -9.87
C VAL A 223 -7.68 11.96 -9.96
N ILE A 224 -8.63 12.32 -9.08
CA ILE A 224 -9.16 13.69 -9.00
C ILE A 224 -8.03 14.70 -8.75
N ALA A 225 -7.13 14.39 -7.80
CA ALA A 225 -5.99 15.26 -7.51
C ALA A 225 -4.99 15.35 -8.66
N SER A 226 -4.79 14.27 -9.44
CA SER A 226 -3.93 14.33 -10.62
C SER A 226 -4.53 15.21 -11.71
N ILE A 227 -5.84 15.09 -11.98
CA ILE A 227 -6.56 15.93 -12.94
C ILE A 227 -6.55 17.40 -12.49
N TYR A 228 -6.63 17.64 -11.18
CA TYR A 228 -6.47 19.00 -10.64
C TYR A 228 -5.13 19.62 -11.04
N MET A 229 -4.05 18.84 -11.14
CA MET A 229 -2.70 19.36 -11.42
C MET A 229 -2.42 19.61 -12.90
N GLU A 230 -3.30 19.21 -13.82
CA GLU A 230 -3.01 19.23 -15.26
C GLU A 230 -2.70 20.64 -15.80
N ASP A 231 -3.42 21.67 -15.36
CA ASP A 231 -3.15 23.05 -15.81
C ASP A 231 -1.75 23.53 -15.34
N VAL A 232 -1.31 23.09 -14.16
CA VAL A 232 0.07 23.34 -13.67
C VAL A 232 1.06 22.54 -14.52
N ASP A 233 0.78 21.26 -14.75
CA ASP A 233 1.64 20.36 -15.51
C ASP A 233 1.85 20.87 -16.94
N ASP A 234 0.79 21.30 -17.61
CA ASP A 234 0.82 21.85 -18.98
C ASP A 234 1.61 23.16 -19.03
N ALA A 235 1.40 24.06 -18.06
CA ALA A 235 2.14 25.32 -17.99
C ALA A 235 3.63 25.10 -17.74
N MET A 236 3.97 24.13 -16.88
CA MET A 236 5.35 23.78 -16.55
C MET A 236 6.04 23.06 -17.70
N ASP A 237 5.41 22.08 -18.34
CA ASP A 237 5.99 21.38 -19.49
C ASP A 237 6.15 22.31 -20.70
N LYS A 238 5.19 23.23 -20.93
CA LYS A 238 5.34 24.27 -21.96
C LYS A 238 6.53 25.19 -21.71
N LYS A 239 6.80 25.53 -20.44
CA LYS A 239 7.92 26.42 -20.07
C LYS A 239 9.26 25.68 -20.01
N PHE A 240 9.26 24.43 -19.56
CA PHE A 240 10.43 23.58 -19.38
C PHE A 240 10.21 22.20 -20.03
N PRO A 241 10.16 22.11 -21.37
CA PRO A 241 9.80 20.88 -22.06
C PRO A 241 10.71 19.72 -21.69
N GLY A 242 10.12 18.60 -21.25
CA GLY A 242 10.85 17.39 -20.88
C GLY A 242 11.75 17.52 -19.65
N ARG A 243 11.59 18.58 -18.85
CA ARG A 243 12.41 18.87 -17.67
C ARG A 243 11.61 19.01 -16.37
N TYR A 244 10.28 18.92 -16.45
CA TYR A 244 9.36 18.91 -15.32
C TYR A 244 8.85 17.49 -15.04
N PHE A 245 8.89 17.05 -13.78
CA PHE A 245 8.55 15.68 -13.38
C PHE A 245 7.75 15.67 -12.09
N ARG A 246 6.51 15.18 -12.13
CA ARG A 246 5.60 15.14 -10.97
C ARG A 246 5.36 13.72 -10.47
N TYR A 247 5.48 13.54 -9.17
CA TYR A 247 5.05 12.33 -8.45
C TYR A 247 4.13 12.72 -7.30
N VAL A 248 2.83 12.57 -7.49
CA VAL A 248 1.80 13.10 -6.59
C VAL A 248 1.97 14.62 -6.44
N ASP A 249 2.37 15.10 -5.26
CA ASP A 249 2.69 16.48 -4.91
C ASP A 249 4.18 16.80 -4.91
N ASP A 250 5.05 15.78 -5.01
CA ASP A 250 6.50 15.96 -5.15
C ASP A 250 6.84 16.31 -6.59
N VAL A 251 7.26 17.54 -6.81
CA VAL A 251 7.67 18.06 -8.11
C VAL A 251 9.19 18.13 -8.16
N ALA A 252 9.77 17.65 -9.26
CA ALA A 252 11.17 17.85 -9.60
C ALA A 252 11.28 18.63 -10.91
N LEU A 253 12.20 19.58 -10.97
CA LEU A 253 12.44 20.42 -12.13
C LEU A 253 13.93 20.53 -12.40
N VAL A 254 14.35 20.23 -13.62
CA VAL A 254 15.76 20.26 -14.04
C VAL A 254 16.03 21.53 -14.84
N VAL A 255 16.96 22.37 -14.37
CA VAL A 255 17.30 23.65 -15.00
C VAL A 255 18.81 23.90 -14.97
N GLU A 256 19.26 24.90 -15.74
CA GLU A 256 20.61 25.43 -15.56
C GLU A 256 20.70 26.16 -14.22
N ARG A 257 21.89 26.15 -13.61
CA ARG A 257 22.14 26.83 -12.33
C ARG A 257 21.63 28.27 -12.28
N GLU A 258 21.78 29.01 -13.38
CA GLU A 258 21.40 30.43 -13.49
C GLU A 258 19.88 30.63 -13.48
N ASP A 259 19.10 29.61 -13.86
CA ASP A 259 17.64 29.67 -13.98
C ASP A 259 16.90 29.25 -12.70
N VAL A 260 17.61 28.78 -11.66
CA VAL A 260 17.00 28.16 -10.47
C VAL A 260 15.95 29.06 -9.82
N GLU A 261 16.28 30.33 -9.58
CA GLU A 261 15.38 31.25 -8.87
C GLU A 261 14.17 31.65 -9.73
N HIS A 262 14.40 31.91 -11.01
CA HIS A 262 13.33 32.21 -11.95
C HIS A 262 12.37 31.04 -12.12
N ALA A 263 12.88 29.81 -12.15
CA ALA A 263 12.09 28.60 -12.26
C ALA A 263 11.22 28.35 -11.01
N LYS A 264 11.75 28.58 -9.80
CA LYS A 264 10.99 28.53 -8.55
C LYS A 264 9.82 29.52 -8.55
N GLN A 265 10.09 30.78 -8.91
CA GLN A 265 9.07 31.83 -8.97
C GLN A 265 8.01 31.55 -10.03
N PHE A 266 8.40 30.96 -11.17
CA PHE A 266 7.44 30.57 -12.20
C PHE A 266 6.51 29.45 -11.71
N PHE A 267 7.06 28.42 -11.04
CA PHE A 267 6.24 27.35 -10.45
C PHE A 267 5.29 27.90 -9.39
N GLU A 268 5.77 28.75 -8.48
CA GLU A 268 4.95 29.36 -7.43
C GLU A 268 3.77 30.15 -8.02
N LYS A 269 4.02 31.05 -8.97
CA LYS A 269 2.95 31.79 -9.67
C LYS A 269 1.96 30.89 -10.39
N THR A 270 2.43 29.77 -10.93
CA THR A 270 1.59 28.79 -11.63
C THR A 270 0.71 28.02 -10.64
N ALA A 271 1.29 27.56 -9.53
CA ALA A 271 0.57 26.88 -8.45
C ALA A 271 -0.47 27.80 -7.79
N GLU A 272 -0.15 29.08 -7.56
CA GLU A 272 -1.06 30.06 -6.97
C GLU A 272 -2.31 30.32 -7.82
N ARG A 273 -2.19 30.30 -9.15
CA ARG A 273 -3.36 30.42 -10.07
C ARG A 273 -4.39 29.33 -9.83
N ASP A 274 -3.91 28.15 -9.47
CA ASP A 274 -4.71 26.98 -9.12
C ASP A 274 -4.95 26.86 -7.61
N LYS A 275 -4.78 27.96 -6.85
CA LYS A 275 -5.00 28.02 -5.39
C LYS A 275 -4.16 27.03 -4.58
N LEU A 276 -3.08 26.52 -5.14
CA LEU A 276 -2.12 25.66 -4.45
C LEU A 276 -1.14 26.51 -3.64
N LYS A 277 -0.61 25.94 -2.56
CA LYS A 277 0.37 26.59 -1.68
C LYS A 277 1.69 25.85 -1.72
N VAL A 278 2.77 26.53 -2.07
CA VAL A 278 4.12 25.97 -2.04
C VAL A 278 4.64 25.91 -0.60
N ASN A 279 5.43 24.90 -0.29
CA ASN A 279 6.09 24.75 0.99
C ASN A 279 7.56 25.18 0.91
N HIS A 280 7.81 26.48 1.07
CA HIS A 280 9.15 27.06 0.96
C HIS A 280 10.20 26.41 1.88
N GLY A 281 9.80 25.92 3.06
CA GLY A 281 10.72 25.27 4.00
C GLY A 281 11.17 23.87 3.58
N LYS A 282 10.53 23.28 2.57
CA LYS A 282 10.89 21.96 2.01
C LYS A 282 11.36 22.04 0.55
N THR A 283 11.28 23.21 -0.06
CA THR A 283 11.86 23.44 -1.39
C THR A 283 13.36 23.41 -1.29
N ASP A 284 14.01 22.63 -2.15
CA ASP A 284 15.46 22.49 -2.18
C ASP A 284 15.99 22.55 -3.62
N ALA A 285 17.27 22.89 -3.78
CA ALA A 285 17.93 22.89 -5.09
C ALA A 285 19.38 22.41 -4.95
N HIS A 286 19.77 21.45 -5.79
CA HIS A 286 21.10 20.85 -5.72
C HIS A 286 21.66 20.56 -7.10
N GLU A 287 22.99 20.46 -7.19
CA GLU A 287 23.68 19.97 -8.38
C GLU A 287 23.19 18.56 -8.75
N ALA A 288 22.85 18.36 -10.02
CA ALA A 288 22.26 17.12 -10.49
C ALA A 288 23.23 15.93 -10.49
N HIS A 289 24.54 16.16 -10.33
CA HIS A 289 25.54 15.09 -10.29
C HIS A 289 25.26 14.06 -9.18
N ALA A 290 24.79 14.51 -8.01
CA ALA A 290 24.42 13.59 -6.93
C ALA A 290 23.26 12.66 -7.33
N TRP A 291 22.33 13.17 -8.14
CA TRP A 291 21.17 12.43 -8.64
C TRP A 291 21.56 11.40 -9.70
N THR A 292 22.38 11.80 -10.68
CA THR A 292 22.83 10.91 -11.74
C THR A 292 23.68 9.76 -11.19
N THR A 293 24.55 10.04 -10.22
CA THR A 293 25.33 9.00 -9.51
C THR A 293 24.41 8.04 -8.75
N HIS A 294 23.43 8.56 -7.99
CA HIS A 294 22.49 7.72 -7.24
C HIS A 294 21.68 6.77 -8.13
N VAL A 295 21.19 7.27 -9.27
CA VAL A 295 20.43 6.44 -10.22
C VAL A 295 21.31 5.32 -10.79
N LYS A 296 22.53 5.65 -11.22
CA LYS A 296 23.48 4.64 -11.75
C LYS A 296 23.81 3.56 -10.72
N GLU A 297 24.08 3.94 -9.47
CA GLU A 297 24.34 2.99 -8.39
C GLU A 297 23.13 2.09 -8.08
N THR A 298 21.91 2.65 -8.16
CA THR A 298 20.68 1.91 -7.91
C THR A 298 20.42 0.89 -9.03
N GLU A 299 20.65 1.27 -10.29
CA GLU A 299 20.50 0.37 -11.44
C GLU A 299 21.48 -0.80 -11.39
N LEU A 300 22.73 -0.55 -11.01
CA LEU A 300 23.73 -1.62 -10.85
C LEU A 300 23.35 -2.66 -9.79
N LYS A 301 22.55 -2.27 -8.78
CA LYS A 301 22.12 -3.15 -7.67
C LYS A 301 20.83 -3.91 -7.95
N ARG A 302 20.08 -3.59 -9.01
CA ARG A 302 18.77 -4.18 -9.31
C ARG A 302 18.82 -5.65 -9.75
N THR A 303 19.98 -6.14 -10.19
CA THR A 303 20.18 -7.53 -10.60
C THR A 303 20.48 -8.48 -9.45
N ASP A 304 20.60 -7.96 -8.23
CA ASP A 304 20.89 -8.76 -7.05
C ASP A 304 19.73 -9.66 -6.63
N TYR A 305 20.04 -10.87 -6.18
CA TYR A 305 19.08 -11.74 -5.52
C TYR A 305 18.50 -11.08 -4.25
N THR A 306 17.17 -11.12 -4.09
CA THR A 306 16.43 -10.44 -3.02
C THR A 306 15.65 -11.40 -2.11
N LEU A 307 15.17 -10.89 -0.97
CA LEU A 307 14.27 -11.65 -0.09
C LEU A 307 12.93 -11.96 -0.77
N GLY A 308 12.43 -11.06 -1.61
CA GLY A 308 11.21 -11.29 -2.39
C GLY A 308 11.37 -12.50 -3.32
N GLU A 309 12.49 -12.56 -4.04
CA GLU A 309 12.81 -13.69 -4.92
C GLU A 309 12.98 -15.01 -4.14
N LEU A 310 13.62 -14.98 -2.96
CA LEU A 310 13.69 -16.15 -2.07
C LEU A 310 12.30 -16.68 -1.69
N VAL A 311 11.41 -15.81 -1.23
CA VAL A 311 10.07 -16.19 -0.79
C VAL A 311 9.23 -16.71 -1.96
N LYS A 312 9.40 -16.12 -3.15
CA LYS A 312 8.79 -16.60 -4.39
C LYS A 312 9.29 -18.00 -4.75
N GLN A 313 10.59 -18.23 -4.72
CA GLN A 313 11.20 -19.55 -5.00
C GLN A 313 10.78 -20.61 -3.98
N LEU A 314 10.77 -20.28 -2.68
CA LEU A 314 10.21 -21.14 -1.62
C LEU A 314 8.76 -21.53 -1.91
N THR A 315 7.94 -20.57 -2.31
CA THR A 315 6.52 -20.81 -2.61
C THR A 315 6.34 -21.69 -3.85
N GLN A 316 7.13 -21.45 -4.89
CA GLN A 316 7.11 -22.26 -6.11
C GLN A 316 7.56 -23.70 -5.83
N TYR A 317 8.64 -23.87 -5.07
CA TYR A 317 9.15 -25.18 -4.68
C TYR A 317 8.09 -25.97 -3.89
N LEU A 318 7.54 -25.39 -2.83
CA LEU A 318 6.53 -26.04 -1.98
C LEU A 318 5.18 -26.28 -2.69
N ALA A 319 4.90 -25.57 -3.79
CA ALA A 319 3.73 -25.87 -4.62
C ALA A 319 3.90 -27.15 -5.44
N HIS A 320 5.14 -27.52 -5.77
CA HIS A 320 5.50 -28.76 -6.46
C HIS A 320 5.70 -29.92 -5.50
N ASN A 321 6.29 -29.67 -4.32
CA ASN A 321 6.63 -30.67 -3.30
C ASN A 321 5.88 -30.38 -1.98
N PRO A 322 4.54 -30.49 -1.95
CA PRO A 322 3.75 -30.11 -0.78
C PRO A 322 3.99 -30.99 0.46
N GLU A 323 4.45 -32.22 0.27
CA GLU A 323 4.83 -33.17 1.32
C GLU A 323 6.10 -32.75 2.07
N GLU A 324 6.98 -31.96 1.45
CA GLU A 324 8.23 -31.49 2.05
C GLU A 324 8.04 -30.23 2.91
N PHE A 325 6.81 -29.70 3.01
CA PHE A 325 6.55 -28.44 3.70
C PHE A 325 7.08 -28.40 5.14
N GLU A 326 6.77 -29.42 5.94
CA GLU A 326 7.17 -29.47 7.35
C GLU A 326 8.69 -29.54 7.49
N GLN A 327 9.35 -30.33 6.64
CA GLN A 327 10.80 -30.44 6.60
C GLN A 327 11.46 -29.10 6.24
N VAL A 328 11.03 -28.43 5.17
CA VAL A 328 11.60 -27.15 4.75
C VAL A 328 11.35 -26.06 5.80
N GLU A 329 10.16 -26.02 6.39
CA GLU A 329 9.86 -25.10 7.49
C GLU A 329 10.79 -25.34 8.69
N GLU A 330 10.99 -26.59 9.08
CA GLU A 330 11.88 -26.97 10.19
C GLU A 330 13.34 -26.59 9.91
N MET A 331 13.84 -26.78 8.67
CA MET A 331 15.20 -26.36 8.28
C MET A 331 15.42 -24.86 8.49
N PHE A 332 14.46 -24.04 8.08
CA PHE A 332 14.56 -22.59 8.24
C PHE A 332 14.37 -22.14 9.70
N LYS A 333 13.49 -22.82 10.45
CA LYS A 333 13.30 -22.57 11.89
C LYS A 333 14.53 -22.98 12.71
N HIS A 334 15.20 -24.08 12.36
CA HIS A 334 16.45 -24.51 12.99
C HIS A 334 17.54 -23.44 12.83
N GLU A 335 17.65 -22.86 11.63
CA GLU A 335 18.52 -21.72 11.36
C GLU A 335 17.99 -20.37 11.90
N LYS A 336 16.86 -20.38 12.62
CA LYS A 336 16.22 -19.23 13.26
C LYS A 336 15.82 -18.10 12.31
N PHE A 337 15.35 -18.44 11.11
CA PHE A 337 14.73 -17.47 10.21
C PHE A 337 13.29 -17.16 10.64
N ALA A 338 12.85 -15.92 10.45
CA ALA A 338 11.49 -15.46 10.72
C ALA A 338 10.64 -15.36 9.43
N ILE A 339 10.95 -16.19 8.43
CA ILE A 339 10.21 -16.23 7.17
C ILE A 339 8.79 -16.73 7.45
N PRO A 340 7.72 -16.07 6.94
CA PRO A 340 6.34 -16.42 7.26
C PRO A 340 5.88 -17.67 6.48
N PHE A 341 6.29 -18.84 6.96
CA PHE A 341 5.95 -20.13 6.35
C PHE A 341 4.45 -20.39 6.31
N THR A 342 3.66 -19.81 7.22
CA THR A 342 2.20 -19.92 7.16
C THR A 342 1.64 -19.28 5.89
N LYS A 343 2.13 -18.10 5.50
CA LYS A 343 1.78 -17.48 4.21
C LYS A 343 2.32 -18.28 3.02
N VAL A 344 3.56 -18.75 3.10
CA VAL A 344 4.16 -19.59 2.03
C VAL A 344 3.30 -20.84 1.79
N LYS A 345 2.85 -21.51 2.86
CA LYS A 345 1.98 -22.70 2.82
C LYS A 345 0.65 -22.40 2.14
N ALA A 346 -0.01 -21.33 2.58
CA ALA A 346 -1.32 -20.92 2.05
C ALA A 346 -1.23 -20.72 0.53
N ASN A 347 -0.12 -20.17 0.05
CA ASN A 347 0.11 -19.89 -1.37
C ASN A 347 0.46 -21.12 -2.18
N ALA A 348 1.41 -21.89 -1.67
CA ALA A 348 1.82 -23.15 -2.26
C ALA A 348 0.64 -24.13 -2.36
N SER A 349 -0.32 -24.05 -1.44
CA SER A 349 -1.51 -24.90 -1.38
C SER A 349 -2.68 -24.45 -2.23
N TYR A 350 -2.60 -23.25 -2.83
CA TYR A 350 -3.69 -22.69 -3.61
C TYR A 350 -3.92 -23.48 -4.91
N ARG A 351 -5.12 -24.08 -5.05
CA ARG A 351 -5.44 -25.04 -6.12
C ARG A 351 -5.20 -24.50 -7.55
N PRO A 352 -5.68 -23.30 -7.93
CA PRO A 352 -5.36 -22.74 -9.25
C PRO A 352 -3.87 -22.52 -9.49
N PHE A 353 -3.12 -22.10 -8.46
CA PHE A 353 -1.67 -21.92 -8.57
C PHE A 353 -0.94 -23.25 -8.76
N ARG A 354 -1.29 -24.30 -8.00
CA ARG A 354 -0.74 -25.65 -8.23
C ARG A 354 -1.01 -26.17 -9.64
N ARG A 355 -2.19 -25.89 -10.20
CA ARG A 355 -2.52 -26.28 -11.60
C ARG A 355 -1.66 -25.53 -12.62
N LEU A 356 -1.46 -24.23 -12.42
CA LEU A 356 -0.57 -23.41 -13.25
C LEU A 356 0.88 -23.92 -13.16
N ALA A 357 1.40 -24.08 -11.95
CA ALA A 357 2.73 -24.61 -11.67
C ALA A 357 2.96 -25.97 -12.38
N LYS A 358 2.02 -26.92 -12.21
CA LYS A 358 2.05 -28.22 -12.90
C LYS A 358 1.99 -28.10 -14.43
N ARG A 359 1.27 -27.12 -14.98
CA ARG A 359 1.20 -26.88 -16.43
C ARG A 359 2.52 -26.36 -16.97
N ILE A 360 3.14 -25.38 -16.29
CA ILE A 360 4.45 -24.84 -16.67
C ILE A 360 5.52 -25.94 -16.59
N ALA A 361 5.54 -26.71 -15.50
CA ALA A 361 6.46 -27.84 -15.34
C ALA A 361 6.30 -28.92 -16.43
N ARG A 362 5.09 -29.13 -16.96
CA ARG A 362 4.85 -30.03 -18.11
C ARG A 362 5.34 -29.46 -19.44
N LEU A 363 5.21 -28.15 -19.65
CA LEU A 363 5.59 -27.48 -20.91
C LEU A 363 7.10 -27.30 -21.03
N PHE A 364 7.77 -26.94 -19.93
CA PHE A 364 9.18 -26.60 -19.94
C PHE A 364 10.08 -27.65 -19.27
N GLY A 365 9.49 -28.68 -18.66
CA GLY A 365 10.20 -29.68 -17.86
C GLY A 365 10.36 -29.26 -16.40
N ILE A 366 10.21 -30.21 -15.47
CA ILE A 366 10.35 -29.99 -14.01
C ILE A 366 11.73 -29.40 -13.69
N ALA A 367 12.77 -29.88 -14.38
CA ALA A 367 14.16 -29.42 -14.30
C ALA A 367 14.35 -27.91 -14.50
N THR A 368 13.48 -27.29 -15.29
CA THR A 368 13.63 -25.90 -15.77
C THR A 368 12.83 -24.91 -14.91
N VAL A 369 11.85 -25.40 -14.15
CA VAL A 369 10.96 -24.57 -13.27
C VAL A 369 11.29 -24.76 -11.78
N SER A 370 11.84 -25.93 -11.43
CA SER A 370 12.07 -26.31 -10.02
C SER A 370 13.26 -27.26 -9.84
N GLY A 371 13.65 -28.04 -10.85
CA GLY A 371 14.62 -29.12 -10.68
C GLY A 371 16.09 -28.71 -10.64
N GLN A 372 16.38 -27.44 -10.39
CA GLN A 372 17.66 -27.04 -9.80
C GLN A 372 17.52 -26.63 -8.32
N LEU A 373 16.38 -26.10 -7.89
CA LEU A 373 16.17 -25.61 -6.53
C LEU A 373 15.84 -26.78 -5.59
N ASN A 374 16.72 -27.04 -4.62
CA ASN A 374 16.48 -27.92 -3.48
C ASN A 374 16.39 -27.12 -2.17
N PRO A 375 15.86 -27.71 -1.07
CA PRO A 375 15.74 -27.02 0.21
C PRO A 375 17.07 -26.47 0.73
N GLU A 376 18.18 -27.16 0.50
CA GLU A 376 19.51 -26.74 0.91
C GLU A 376 20.00 -25.50 0.15
N GLU A 377 19.69 -25.37 -1.14
CA GLU A 377 19.96 -24.18 -1.95
C GLU A 377 19.15 -22.99 -1.50
N LEU A 378 17.85 -23.18 -1.25
CA LEU A 378 16.98 -22.14 -0.72
C LEU A 378 17.49 -21.65 0.65
N LEU A 379 17.96 -22.56 1.50
CA LEU A 379 18.56 -22.22 2.78
C LEU A 379 19.88 -21.47 2.61
N ARG A 380 20.75 -21.90 1.68
CA ARG A 380 22.01 -21.19 1.34
C ARG A 380 21.73 -19.77 0.82
N HIS A 381 20.70 -19.58 0.00
CA HIS A 381 20.26 -18.25 -0.44
C HIS A 381 19.80 -17.38 0.75
N ALA A 382 19.05 -17.93 1.69
CA ALA A 382 18.63 -17.23 2.90
C ALA A 382 19.83 -16.83 3.78
N GLN A 383 20.81 -17.72 3.95
CA GLN A 383 22.06 -17.47 4.68
C GLN A 383 22.92 -16.40 3.98
N TYR A 384 23.01 -16.45 2.66
CA TYR A 384 23.66 -15.43 1.85
C TYR A 384 23.01 -14.06 2.07
N LEU A 385 21.67 -13.96 1.96
CA LEU A 385 20.94 -12.72 2.20
C LEU A 385 21.15 -12.20 3.62
N ARG A 386 21.11 -13.08 4.63
CA ARG A 386 21.42 -12.73 6.02
C ARG A 386 22.80 -12.07 6.10
N GLN A 387 23.84 -12.67 5.53
CA GLN A 387 25.19 -12.12 5.61
C GLN A 387 25.33 -10.81 4.80
N LYS A 388 24.72 -10.74 3.61
CA LYS A 388 24.67 -9.54 2.77
C LYS A 388 24.12 -8.34 3.55
N TYR A 389 22.94 -8.48 4.16
CA TYR A 389 22.31 -7.37 4.88
C TYR A 389 23.00 -7.07 6.22
N LYS A 390 23.62 -8.06 6.89
CA LYS A 390 24.46 -7.80 8.07
C LYS A 390 25.66 -6.93 7.72
N ASN A 391 26.36 -7.26 6.62
CA ASN A 391 27.50 -6.47 6.15
C ASN A 391 27.04 -5.06 5.76
N LYS A 392 25.93 -4.94 5.03
CA LYS A 392 25.40 -3.65 4.64
C LYS A 392 24.99 -2.78 5.83
N ALA A 393 24.40 -3.37 6.87
CA ALA A 393 24.06 -2.64 8.10
C ALA A 393 25.29 -2.07 8.82
N LYS A 394 26.41 -2.80 8.82
CA LYS A 394 27.68 -2.33 9.39
C LYS A 394 28.31 -1.22 8.56
N GLU A 395 28.36 -1.39 7.23
CA GLU A 395 28.83 -0.37 6.29
C GLU A 395 28.03 0.94 6.47
N LEU A 396 26.71 0.87 6.54
CA LEU A 396 25.86 2.04 6.79
C LEU A 396 26.19 2.72 8.14
N ALA A 397 26.46 1.94 9.18
CA ALA A 397 26.83 2.48 10.49
C ALA A 397 28.20 3.17 10.48
N GLU A 398 29.14 2.67 9.68
CA GLU A 398 30.47 3.26 9.47
C GLU A 398 30.38 4.55 8.63
N ASP A 399 29.60 4.56 7.55
CA ASP A 399 29.38 5.72 6.68
C ASP A 399 28.64 6.87 7.40
N GLY A 400 27.77 6.50 8.35
CA GLY A 400 26.92 7.43 9.08
C GLY A 400 25.77 8.00 8.22
N LEU A 401 25.14 9.07 8.71
CA LEU A 401 24.04 9.74 8.04
C LEU A 401 24.46 11.11 7.49
N PRO A 402 24.12 11.43 6.22
CA PRO A 402 24.26 12.78 5.71
C PRO A 402 23.46 13.81 6.54
N LEU A 403 23.96 15.03 6.63
CA LEU A 403 23.37 16.12 7.43
C LEU A 403 21.97 16.52 6.96
N GLY A 404 21.67 16.47 5.66
CA GLY A 404 20.39 16.93 5.12
C GLY A 404 20.22 16.69 3.62
N GLY A 405 19.16 17.27 3.05
CA GLY A 405 18.84 17.23 1.63
C GLY A 405 18.49 15.82 1.09
N MET A 406 18.52 15.68 -0.24
CA MET A 406 18.19 14.42 -0.92
C MET A 406 19.09 13.25 -0.53
N LYS A 407 20.40 13.49 -0.31
CA LYS A 407 21.34 12.45 0.12
C LYS A 407 20.93 11.81 1.45
N ARG A 408 20.45 12.62 2.41
CA ARG A 408 19.92 12.10 3.68
C ARG A 408 18.66 11.27 3.45
N ARG A 409 17.74 11.71 2.58
CA ARG A 409 16.52 10.96 2.24
C ARG A 409 16.86 9.57 1.68
N TRP A 410 17.76 9.49 0.69
CA TRP A 410 18.19 8.21 0.12
C TRP A 410 18.89 7.30 1.14
N ALA A 411 19.74 7.89 2.01
CA ALA A 411 20.40 7.15 3.08
C ALA A 411 19.36 6.54 4.05
N VAL A 412 18.40 7.34 4.55
CA VAL A 412 17.32 6.88 5.43
C VAL A 412 16.52 5.74 4.80
N GLN A 413 16.22 5.82 3.50
CA GLN A 413 15.53 4.71 2.83
C GLN A 413 16.39 3.45 2.72
N THR A 414 17.71 3.59 2.55
CA THR A 414 18.64 2.45 2.53
C THR A 414 18.77 1.80 3.90
N TRP A 415 18.75 2.60 4.98
CA TRP A 415 18.64 2.14 6.35
C TRP A 415 17.35 1.32 6.55
N ARG A 416 16.18 1.88 6.21
CA ARG A 416 14.89 1.16 6.28
C ARG A 416 14.93 -0.15 5.49
N PHE A 417 15.33 -0.08 4.22
CA PHE A 417 15.43 -1.23 3.32
C PHE A 417 16.25 -2.37 3.93
N THR A 418 17.42 -2.04 4.49
CA THR A 418 18.34 -3.03 5.07
C THR A 418 17.78 -3.62 6.36
N PHE A 419 17.37 -2.77 7.30
CA PHE A 419 16.95 -3.21 8.64
C PHE A 419 15.61 -3.94 8.65
N ASN A 420 14.70 -3.60 7.75
CA ASN A 420 13.44 -4.32 7.63
C ASN A 420 13.63 -5.76 7.15
N ARG A 421 14.62 -6.01 6.27
CA ARG A 421 14.95 -7.35 5.80
C ARG A 421 15.64 -8.17 6.89
N LEU A 422 16.48 -7.52 7.70
CA LEU A 422 17.11 -8.16 8.86
C LEU A 422 16.09 -8.71 9.87
N LEU A 423 14.89 -8.14 9.98
CA LEU A 423 13.82 -8.69 10.84
C LEU A 423 13.36 -10.10 10.42
N TYR A 424 13.40 -10.42 9.12
CA TYR A 424 13.08 -11.77 8.62
C TYR A 424 14.28 -12.72 8.68
N LEU A 425 15.49 -12.15 8.65
CA LEU A 425 16.73 -12.90 8.42
C LEU A 425 17.53 -13.18 9.69
N LEU A 426 17.41 -12.35 10.73
CA LEU A 426 18.17 -12.49 11.97
C LEU A 426 17.41 -13.29 13.02
N PRO A 427 18.14 -14.06 13.84
CA PRO A 427 17.58 -14.60 15.07
C PRO A 427 17.29 -13.47 16.08
N ARG A 428 16.26 -13.65 16.91
CA ARG A 428 15.84 -12.67 17.92
C ARG A 428 16.98 -12.25 18.85
N GLU A 429 17.84 -13.18 19.25
CA GLU A 429 18.94 -12.89 20.18
C GLU A 429 20.00 -11.95 19.57
N SER A 430 20.07 -11.87 18.24
CA SER A 430 20.94 -10.93 17.54
C SER A 430 20.31 -9.56 17.31
N LEU A 431 18.98 -9.40 17.43
CA LEU A 431 18.31 -8.14 17.09
C LEU A 431 18.84 -6.96 17.91
N ASN A 432 19.16 -7.16 19.20
CA ASN A 432 19.72 -6.11 20.05
C ASN A 432 21.05 -5.56 19.51
N GLN A 433 21.93 -6.44 19.00
CA GLN A 433 23.20 -6.03 18.42
C GLN A 433 22.99 -5.09 17.21
N TYR A 434 22.00 -5.36 16.36
CA TYR A 434 21.72 -4.54 15.18
C TYR A 434 20.89 -3.32 15.54
N ALA A 435 19.98 -3.40 16.53
CA ALA A 435 19.27 -2.23 17.04
C ALA A 435 20.23 -1.12 17.52
N MET A 436 21.38 -1.50 18.09
CA MET A 436 22.44 -0.54 18.47
C MET A 436 23.08 0.19 17.28
N LEU A 437 23.03 -0.39 16.08
CA LEU A 437 23.54 0.25 14.86
C LEU A 437 22.52 1.25 14.26
N LEU A 438 21.23 1.13 14.58
CA LEU A 438 20.20 2.03 14.05
C LEU A 438 20.41 3.46 14.56
N PRO A 439 20.53 4.46 13.66
CA PRO A 439 20.70 5.85 14.07
C PRO A 439 19.52 6.34 14.90
N LYS A 440 19.81 7.12 15.94
CA LYS A 440 18.81 7.72 16.84
C LYS A 440 18.18 8.99 16.26
N ILE A 441 17.44 8.84 15.18
CA ILE A 441 16.76 9.92 14.44
C ILE A 441 15.24 9.69 14.33
N ASP A 442 14.49 10.76 14.10
CA ASP A 442 13.03 10.76 14.01
C ASP A 442 12.52 9.96 12.80
N GLU A 443 13.24 10.02 11.67
CA GLU A 443 12.84 9.33 10.44
C GLU A 443 12.88 7.80 10.57
N LEU A 444 13.54 7.26 11.60
CA LEU A 444 13.65 5.83 11.89
C LEU A 444 12.91 5.43 13.19
N ALA A 445 12.10 6.32 13.76
CA ALA A 445 11.42 6.07 15.04
C ALA A 445 10.53 4.82 15.02
N SER A 446 9.72 4.62 13.98
CA SER A 446 8.84 3.45 13.86
C SER A 446 9.63 2.15 13.66
N THR A 447 10.71 2.18 12.89
CA THR A 447 11.62 1.03 12.74
C THR A 447 12.26 0.67 14.07
N ARG A 448 12.69 1.66 14.87
CA ARG A 448 13.27 1.40 16.19
C ARG A 448 12.26 0.83 17.16
N ALA A 449 11.07 1.43 17.25
CA ALA A 449 9.99 0.91 18.09
C ALA A 449 9.62 -0.54 17.74
N LEU A 450 9.69 -0.91 16.46
CA LEU A 450 9.51 -2.30 16.02
C LEU A 450 10.63 -3.22 16.52
N TYR A 451 11.89 -2.81 16.40
CA TYR A 451 13.02 -3.57 16.95
C TYR A 451 12.90 -3.74 18.46
N ASP A 452 12.60 -2.67 19.19
CA ASP A 452 12.47 -2.66 20.65
C ASP A 452 11.33 -3.62 21.09
N ALA A 453 10.20 -3.61 20.38
CA ALA A 453 9.09 -4.54 20.64
C ALA A 453 9.47 -5.99 20.32
N MET A 454 10.16 -6.27 19.21
CA MET A 454 10.62 -7.62 18.87
C MET A 454 11.66 -8.16 19.87
N ILE A 455 12.48 -7.28 20.46
CA ILE A 455 13.46 -7.66 21.49
C ILE A 455 12.77 -7.91 22.82
N SER A 456 12.00 -6.94 23.32
CA SER A 456 11.38 -6.99 24.66
C SER A 456 10.18 -7.95 24.73
N GLY A 457 9.45 -8.12 23.63
CA GLY A 457 8.14 -8.75 23.62
C GLY A 457 7.01 -7.85 24.12
N ASP A 458 7.27 -6.56 24.35
CA ASP A 458 6.28 -5.57 24.77
C ASP A 458 5.92 -4.66 23.58
N VAL A 459 4.63 -4.58 23.23
CA VAL A 459 4.13 -3.78 22.10
C VAL A 459 3.53 -2.44 22.52
N THR A 460 3.59 -2.08 23.80
CA THR A 460 2.97 -0.86 24.35
C THR A 460 3.46 0.38 23.61
N GLU A 461 4.78 0.57 23.47
CA GLU A 461 5.35 1.70 22.75
C GLU A 461 5.09 1.62 21.24
N LEU A 462 5.25 0.43 20.65
CA LEU A 462 5.01 0.20 19.21
C LEU A 462 3.59 0.56 18.79
N SER A 463 2.61 0.40 19.67
CA SER A 463 1.21 0.70 19.38
C SER A 463 0.93 2.18 19.07
N GLN A 464 1.85 3.08 19.39
CA GLN A 464 1.81 4.49 19.02
C GLN A 464 2.14 4.72 17.53
N PHE A 465 2.59 3.68 16.81
CA PHE A 465 2.97 3.70 15.40
C PHE A 465 2.05 2.79 14.55
N PRO A 466 0.73 3.06 14.49
CA PRO A 466 -0.21 2.24 13.74
C PRO A 466 0.11 2.23 12.24
N GLY A 467 -0.29 1.15 11.57
CA GLY A 467 0.00 0.90 10.16
C GLY A 467 1.12 -0.15 9.99
N PRO A 468 2.09 0.07 9.08
CA PRO A 468 3.06 -0.96 8.71
C PRO A 468 3.90 -1.51 9.87
N ALA A 469 4.21 -0.72 10.90
CA ALA A 469 5.10 -1.15 12.00
C ALA A 469 4.42 -2.21 12.89
N VAL A 470 3.19 -1.91 13.34
CA VAL A 470 2.37 -2.88 14.08
C VAL A 470 2.01 -4.08 13.21
N ALA A 471 1.76 -3.87 11.91
CA ALA A 471 1.51 -4.97 10.97
C ALA A 471 2.71 -5.93 10.83
N ALA A 472 3.92 -5.36 10.77
CA ALA A 472 5.17 -6.11 10.70
C ALA A 472 5.39 -6.93 11.96
N PHE A 473 5.24 -6.31 13.13
CA PHE A 473 5.29 -7.03 14.41
C PHE A 473 4.25 -8.15 14.44
N ALA A 474 2.99 -7.85 14.10
CA ALA A 474 1.92 -8.82 14.21
C ALA A 474 2.19 -10.07 13.36
N GLN A 475 2.69 -9.89 12.13
CA GLN A 475 3.11 -11.00 11.30
C GLN A 475 4.30 -11.75 11.92
N LEU A 476 5.41 -11.06 12.18
CA LEU A 476 6.67 -11.66 12.62
C LEU A 476 6.51 -12.42 13.94
N TRP A 477 5.79 -11.83 14.89
CA TRP A 477 5.53 -12.41 16.19
C TRP A 477 4.66 -13.68 16.06
N SER A 478 3.58 -13.61 15.29
CA SER A 478 2.67 -14.77 15.09
C SER A 478 3.33 -15.97 14.40
N GLU A 479 4.44 -15.77 13.68
CA GLU A 479 5.15 -16.82 12.95
C GLU A 479 6.33 -17.41 13.75
N THR A 480 6.83 -16.67 14.74
CA THR A 480 8.07 -17.05 15.47
C THR A 480 7.87 -17.33 16.94
N GLN A 481 6.79 -16.83 17.55
CA GLN A 481 6.53 -16.92 18.98
C GLN A 481 5.20 -17.64 19.22
N LEU A 482 5.16 -18.41 20.31
CA LEU A 482 3.93 -19.08 20.77
C LEU A 482 3.24 -18.29 21.89
N ASP A 483 3.96 -17.39 22.55
CA ASP A 483 3.45 -16.53 23.61
C ASP A 483 2.81 -15.24 23.09
N LEU A 484 1.84 -14.74 23.84
CA LEU A 484 1.24 -13.45 23.58
C LEU A 484 2.22 -12.33 23.99
N PRO A 485 2.34 -11.25 23.18
CA PRO A 485 3.13 -10.10 23.56
C PRO A 485 2.57 -9.44 24.83
N GLN A 486 3.45 -8.80 25.58
CA GLN A 486 3.08 -7.97 26.73
C GLN A 486 2.45 -6.66 26.26
N ILE A 487 1.43 -6.21 27.00
CA ILE A 487 0.70 -4.99 26.75
C ILE A 487 0.36 -4.34 28.09
N ASP A 488 0.88 -3.13 28.33
CA ASP A 488 0.42 -2.27 29.41
C ASP A 488 -0.86 -1.53 28.98
N TRP A 489 -2.00 -2.17 29.25
CA TRP A 489 -3.31 -1.62 28.93
C TRP A 489 -3.62 -0.29 29.64
N ALA A 490 -2.99 -0.02 30.79
CA ALA A 490 -3.16 1.24 31.52
C ALA A 490 -2.39 2.39 30.85
N ALA A 491 -1.25 2.09 30.21
CA ALA A 491 -0.46 3.04 29.43
C ALA A 491 -0.99 3.28 28.01
N MET A 492 -1.97 2.52 27.54
CA MET A 492 -2.63 2.69 26.23
C MET A 492 -4.02 3.38 26.24
N PRO A 493 -4.28 4.49 26.95
CA PRO A 493 -5.59 5.11 26.88
C PRO A 493 -5.77 5.93 25.58
N LEU A 494 -6.99 5.90 25.02
CA LEU A 494 -7.54 6.75 23.93
C LEU A 494 -7.41 6.26 22.46
N TRP A 495 -8.05 7.03 21.55
CA TRP A 495 -8.15 6.82 20.09
C TRP A 495 -6.83 6.53 19.36
N LYS A 496 -5.69 6.94 19.91
CA LYS A 496 -4.36 6.82 19.26
C LYS A 496 -3.91 5.37 19.09
N HIS A 497 -4.35 4.47 19.98
CA HIS A 497 -3.93 3.06 19.98
C HIS A 497 -4.95 2.13 19.31
N ARG A 498 -6.14 2.65 18.95
CA ARG A 498 -7.26 1.86 18.42
C ARG A 498 -6.84 1.01 17.21
N ASP A 499 -6.20 1.63 16.23
CA ASP A 499 -5.85 0.96 14.98
C ASP A 499 -4.76 -0.11 15.19
N ALA A 500 -3.86 0.11 16.15
CA ALA A 500 -2.87 -0.89 16.56
C ALA A 500 -3.53 -2.10 17.24
N VAL A 501 -4.44 -1.86 18.19
CA VAL A 501 -5.18 -2.94 18.90
C VAL A 501 -6.06 -3.74 17.94
N ILE A 502 -6.71 -3.08 16.97
CA ILE A 502 -7.45 -3.78 15.90
C ILE A 502 -6.50 -4.72 15.15
N MET A 503 -5.33 -4.25 14.72
CA MET A 503 -4.37 -5.06 13.97
C MET A 503 -3.83 -6.24 14.79
N LEU A 504 -3.46 -6.03 16.05
CA LEU A 504 -2.99 -7.08 16.95
C LEU A 504 -4.08 -8.12 17.24
N SER A 505 -5.33 -7.68 17.44
CA SER A 505 -6.47 -8.57 17.69
C SER A 505 -6.78 -9.46 16.48
N LEU A 506 -6.72 -8.88 15.28
CA LEU A 506 -6.93 -9.60 14.02
C LEU A 506 -5.91 -10.72 13.79
N TYR A 507 -4.69 -10.58 14.31
CA TYR A 507 -3.65 -11.62 14.27
C TYR A 507 -3.70 -12.57 15.48
N GLY A 508 -4.68 -12.41 16.38
CA GLY A 508 -4.81 -13.22 17.59
C GLY A 508 -3.77 -12.93 18.67
N LEU A 509 -3.06 -11.80 18.58
CA LEU A 509 -1.97 -11.44 19.50
C LEU A 509 -2.44 -10.67 20.73
N CYS A 510 -3.68 -10.20 20.74
CA CYS A 510 -4.30 -9.67 21.94
C CYS A 510 -5.80 -9.86 21.91
N LYS A 511 -6.42 -9.88 23.09
CA LYS A 511 -7.87 -9.83 23.25
C LYS A 511 -8.20 -8.71 24.25
N PRO A 512 -8.59 -7.51 23.79
CA PRO A 512 -8.94 -6.42 24.71
C PRO A 512 -10.11 -6.85 25.61
N SER A 513 -10.03 -6.53 26.90
CA SER A 513 -11.12 -6.81 27.84
C SER A 513 -12.34 -5.96 27.51
N MET A 514 -13.53 -6.42 27.88
CA MET A 514 -14.75 -5.62 27.72
C MET A 514 -14.66 -4.31 28.49
N ASP A 515 -14.08 -4.32 29.70
CA ASP A 515 -13.86 -3.11 30.49
C ASP A 515 -12.98 -2.11 29.74
N TRP A 516 -11.94 -2.57 29.03
CA TRP A 516 -11.11 -1.71 28.20
C TRP A 516 -11.88 -1.15 27.00
N ILE A 517 -12.66 -1.98 26.30
CA ILE A 517 -13.49 -1.56 25.16
C ILE A 517 -14.54 -0.53 25.60
N GLU A 518 -15.15 -0.69 26.77
CA GLU A 518 -16.19 0.21 27.27
C GLU A 518 -15.65 1.57 27.76
N GLN A 519 -14.32 1.75 27.88
CA GLN A 519 -13.72 3.08 28.09
C GLN A 519 -13.98 4.03 26.92
N PHE A 520 -14.29 3.51 25.72
CA PHE A 520 -14.73 4.33 24.59
C PHE A 520 -16.15 4.85 24.82
N LYS A 521 -16.27 6.10 25.28
CA LYS A 521 -17.54 6.76 25.67
C LYS A 521 -18.70 6.54 24.66
N TYR A 522 -19.86 6.16 25.21
CA TYR A 522 -21.12 5.95 24.51
C TYR A 522 -21.54 7.18 23.66
N ARG A 523 -22.20 6.94 22.51
CA ARG A 523 -22.61 7.90 21.45
C ARG A 523 -21.51 8.54 20.59
N LYS A 524 -20.28 8.76 21.10
CA LYS A 524 -19.20 9.37 20.28
C LYS A 524 -18.37 8.34 19.51
N ASN A 525 -18.26 7.11 20.03
CA ASN A 525 -17.33 6.09 19.54
C ASN A 525 -17.99 4.69 19.41
N ASP A 526 -19.29 4.63 19.19
CA ASP A 526 -20.01 3.34 19.15
C ASP A 526 -19.42 2.37 18.12
N TYR A 527 -19.19 2.88 16.92
CA TYR A 527 -18.50 2.21 15.84
C TYR A 527 -17.09 1.68 16.18
N THR A 528 -16.36 2.36 17.07
CA THR A 528 -15.03 1.90 17.50
C THR A 528 -15.13 0.66 18.38
N ARG A 529 -16.11 0.62 19.30
CA ARG A 529 -16.33 -0.55 20.15
C ARG A 529 -16.70 -1.75 19.31
N THR A 530 -17.60 -1.57 18.35
CA THR A 530 -17.96 -2.61 17.40
C THR A 530 -16.75 -3.09 16.59
N ALA A 531 -15.95 -2.18 16.03
CA ALA A 531 -14.74 -2.56 15.29
C ALA A 531 -13.76 -3.41 16.13
N LEU A 532 -13.56 -3.05 17.41
CA LEU A 532 -12.72 -3.81 18.32
C LEU A 532 -13.30 -5.19 18.63
N LYS A 533 -14.62 -5.30 18.83
CA LYS A 533 -15.31 -6.58 19.03
C LYS A 533 -15.17 -7.49 17.81
N LEU A 534 -15.42 -6.95 16.62
CA LEU A 534 -15.25 -7.67 15.36
C LEU A 534 -13.80 -8.14 15.17
N ALA A 535 -12.81 -7.28 15.42
CA ALA A 535 -11.40 -7.61 15.33
C ALA A 535 -10.96 -8.68 16.33
N ALA A 536 -11.57 -8.71 17.52
CA ALA A 536 -11.34 -9.74 18.55
C ALA A 536 -12.11 -11.05 18.30
N GLY A 537 -12.73 -11.20 17.12
CA GLY A 537 -13.50 -12.40 16.75
C GLY A 537 -14.82 -12.55 17.50
N ILE A 538 -15.35 -11.48 18.09
CA ILE A 538 -16.65 -11.49 18.76
C ILE A 538 -17.71 -11.25 17.70
N SER A 539 -18.33 -12.33 17.22
CA SER A 539 -19.39 -12.26 16.21
C SER A 539 -20.60 -11.46 16.74
N PRO A 540 -21.12 -10.51 15.95
CA PRO A 540 -22.37 -9.83 16.28
C PRO A 540 -23.52 -10.84 16.22
N GLN A 541 -24.47 -10.72 17.15
CA GLN A 541 -25.73 -11.50 17.11
C GLN A 541 -26.77 -10.82 16.22
N GLU A 542 -26.74 -9.48 16.19
CA GLU A 542 -27.58 -8.62 15.37
C GLU A 542 -26.79 -7.38 14.96
N ARG A 543 -27.32 -6.62 14.00
CA ARG A 543 -26.73 -5.34 13.59
C ARG A 543 -27.03 -4.31 14.67
N SER A 544 -26.03 -3.53 15.04
CA SER A 544 -26.20 -2.44 16.01
C SER A 544 -26.94 -1.23 15.43
N HIS A 545 -26.92 -1.08 14.10
CA HIS A 545 -27.59 0.00 13.35
C HIS A 545 -28.28 -0.55 12.10
N ASP A 546 -29.17 0.24 11.49
CA ASP A 546 -29.72 -0.02 10.15
C ASP A 546 -29.54 1.18 9.23
N ASP A 547 -28.29 1.62 9.08
CA ASP A 547 -27.91 2.83 8.35
C ASP A 547 -26.96 2.57 7.18
N MET A 548 -26.48 1.32 7.02
CA MET A 548 -25.43 0.92 6.10
C MET A 548 -24.19 1.82 6.20
N SER A 549 -23.90 2.30 7.39
CA SER A 549 -22.61 2.88 7.74
C SER A 549 -21.50 1.85 7.54
N PHE A 550 -20.25 2.31 7.58
CA PHE A 550 -19.09 1.43 7.38
C PHE A 550 -19.11 0.24 8.35
N ILE A 551 -19.43 0.50 9.63
CA ILE A 551 -19.45 -0.56 10.65
C ILE A 551 -20.70 -1.41 10.55
N ASP A 552 -21.86 -0.84 10.26
CA ASP A 552 -23.09 -1.62 10.07
C ASP A 552 -22.95 -2.62 8.89
N GLU A 553 -22.28 -2.20 7.81
CA GLU A 553 -21.93 -3.10 6.72
C GLU A 553 -20.99 -4.23 7.17
N LEU A 554 -19.97 -3.91 7.99
CA LEU A 554 -19.10 -4.94 8.54
C LEU A 554 -19.85 -5.88 9.48
N GLU A 555 -20.68 -5.40 10.40
CA GLU A 555 -21.50 -6.27 11.24
C GLU A 555 -22.36 -7.21 10.39
N SER A 556 -23.03 -6.67 9.37
CA SER A 556 -23.85 -7.45 8.43
C SER A 556 -23.06 -8.58 7.77
N LEU A 557 -21.81 -8.33 7.38
CA LEU A 557 -20.93 -9.35 6.80
C LEU A 557 -20.50 -10.38 7.85
N PHE A 558 -20.30 -9.98 9.11
CA PHE A 558 -19.81 -10.84 10.18
C PHE A 558 -20.91 -11.60 10.95
N LEU A 559 -22.21 -11.40 10.64
CA LEU A 559 -23.35 -12.09 11.29
C LEU A 559 -23.42 -13.61 11.06
N ALA A 560 -23.02 -14.10 9.88
CA ALA A 560 -23.11 -15.53 9.57
C ALA A 560 -21.95 -16.32 10.20
N PRO A 561 -21.99 -17.67 10.27
CA PRO A 561 -20.99 -18.49 10.95
C PRO A 561 -19.57 -18.06 10.61
N ALA A 562 -18.77 -17.87 11.67
CA ALA A 562 -17.47 -17.22 11.60
C ALA A 562 -16.52 -17.97 10.66
N LEU A 563 -16.19 -17.34 9.53
CA LEU A 563 -14.93 -17.64 8.86
C LEU A 563 -13.81 -17.25 9.83
N ASP A 564 -12.75 -18.07 9.91
CA ASP A 564 -11.58 -17.72 10.71
C ASP A 564 -10.93 -16.47 10.10
N ILE A 565 -11.08 -15.33 10.79
CA ILE A 565 -10.56 -14.04 10.33
C ILE A 565 -9.03 -14.11 10.17
N GLY A 566 -8.35 -14.83 11.06
CA GLY A 566 -6.91 -15.04 10.96
C GLY A 566 -6.55 -15.83 9.72
N GLU A 567 -7.33 -16.85 9.36
CA GLU A 567 -7.17 -17.58 8.10
C GLU A 567 -7.38 -16.66 6.89
N LEU A 568 -8.41 -15.81 6.90
CA LEU A 568 -8.67 -14.87 5.80
C LEU A 568 -7.50 -13.91 5.57
N LEU A 569 -6.83 -13.46 6.64
CA LEU A 569 -5.66 -12.56 6.55
C LEU A 569 -4.41 -13.25 6.04
N ARG A 570 -4.26 -14.56 6.28
CA ARG A 570 -3.09 -15.36 5.89
C ARG A 570 -3.23 -16.04 4.52
N THR A 571 -4.45 -16.18 4.02
CA THR A 571 -4.78 -16.78 2.72
C THR A 571 -5.18 -15.72 1.69
N ARG A 572 -5.47 -16.16 0.46
CA ARG A 572 -5.95 -15.31 -0.65
C ARG A 572 -7.24 -15.85 -1.25
N PHE A 573 -8.09 -14.94 -1.72
CA PHE A 573 -9.30 -15.23 -2.48
C PHE A 573 -8.97 -15.84 -3.84
N ASP A 574 -8.00 -15.23 -4.54
CA ASP A 574 -7.63 -15.61 -5.90
C ASP A 574 -6.10 -15.67 -6.10
N LYS A 575 -5.63 -16.37 -7.14
CA LYS A 575 -4.19 -16.43 -7.49
C LYS A 575 -3.61 -15.06 -7.83
N ASP A 576 -4.49 -14.19 -8.29
CA ASP A 576 -4.20 -12.85 -8.79
C ASP A 576 -4.25 -11.80 -7.66
N GLU A 577 -4.49 -12.24 -6.41
CA GLU A 577 -4.36 -11.41 -5.22
C GLU A 577 -2.91 -11.38 -4.71
N ASP A 578 -2.41 -10.17 -4.49
CA ASP A 578 -1.06 -9.86 -4.03
C ASP A 578 -0.86 -10.28 -2.58
N ILE A 579 0.39 -10.62 -2.28
CA ILE A 579 0.83 -10.94 -0.93
C ILE A 579 2.05 -10.10 -0.64
N PHE A 580 2.01 -9.46 0.52
CA PHE A 580 3.09 -8.61 0.97
C PHE A 580 3.58 -9.00 2.36
N LEU A 581 4.84 -8.64 2.59
CA LEU A 581 5.54 -8.72 3.86
C LEU A 581 5.48 -7.33 4.50
N PRO A 582 4.69 -7.10 5.57
CA PRO A 582 4.49 -5.76 6.10
C PRO A 582 5.76 -5.10 6.62
N ALA A 583 6.78 -5.85 7.03
CA ALA A 583 8.05 -5.22 7.39
C ALA A 583 8.77 -4.66 6.15
N LEU A 584 8.60 -5.25 4.96
CA LEU A 584 9.19 -4.70 3.74
C LEU A 584 8.54 -3.39 3.32
N SER A 585 7.26 -3.19 3.64
CA SER A 585 6.56 -1.92 3.39
C SER A 585 6.86 -0.81 4.42
N LEU A 586 7.75 -1.04 5.39
CA LEU A 586 8.24 -0.01 6.32
C LEU A 586 9.25 0.92 5.65
N GLY A 587 8.81 1.72 4.70
CA GLY A 587 9.66 2.61 3.93
C GLY A 587 9.17 2.68 2.50
N GLU A 588 9.58 3.73 1.80
CA GLU A 588 9.09 3.97 0.43
C GLU A 588 9.80 3.06 -0.57
N ASN A 589 10.97 2.48 -0.25
CA ASN A 589 11.86 1.88 -1.26
C ASN A 589 11.81 0.34 -1.44
N SER A 590 10.69 -0.36 -1.19
CA SER A 590 10.66 -1.81 -1.44
C SER A 590 10.03 -2.18 -2.78
N ASP A 591 10.85 -2.42 -3.81
CA ASP A 591 10.45 -3.17 -5.02
C ASP A 591 9.98 -4.60 -4.63
N ASP A 592 10.48 -5.17 -3.52
CA ASP A 592 10.11 -6.50 -2.98
C ASP A 592 8.73 -6.53 -2.26
N GLY A 593 7.96 -5.44 -2.29
CA GLY A 593 6.73 -5.30 -1.52
C GLY A 593 5.60 -6.24 -1.99
N SER A 594 5.53 -6.56 -3.27
CA SER A 594 4.61 -7.55 -3.82
C SER A 594 5.40 -8.84 -4.13
N LEU A 595 5.10 -9.92 -3.40
CA LEU A 595 5.82 -11.19 -3.52
C LEU A 595 5.47 -11.97 -4.80
N PHE A 596 4.41 -11.57 -5.50
CA PHE A 596 3.82 -12.33 -6.62
C PHE A 596 3.23 -11.46 -7.72
N GLU A 597 3.89 -10.36 -8.09
CA GLU A 597 3.70 -9.82 -9.44
C GLU A 597 4.25 -10.83 -10.44
N ILE A 598 3.38 -11.79 -10.82
CA ILE A 598 3.61 -12.59 -12.02
C ILE A 598 3.45 -11.59 -13.16
N GLU A 599 4.55 -11.04 -13.66
CA GLU A 599 4.57 -10.42 -14.98
C GLU A 599 4.06 -11.46 -15.97
N GLY A 600 2.80 -11.27 -16.39
CA GLY A 600 2.15 -12.09 -17.40
C GLY A 600 2.71 -11.76 -18.76
N GLU A 601 3.96 -12.16 -19.01
CA GLU A 601 4.48 -12.42 -20.36
C GLU A 601 4.65 -13.93 -20.53
N TYR A 602 3.55 -14.71 -20.39
CA TYR A 602 3.49 -16.10 -20.84
C TYR A 602 2.11 -16.45 -21.37
#